data_AF-A0A518H6E5-F1
#
_entry.id   AF-A0A518H6E5-F1
#
_cell.length_a   1.000
_cell.length_b   1.000
_cell.length_c   1.000
_cell.angle_alpha   90.00
_cell.angle_beta   90.00
_cell.angle_gamma   90.00
#
_symmetry.space_group_name_H-M   'P 1'
#
loop_
_entity.id
_entity.type
_entity.pdbx_description
1 polymer ?
#
loop_
_entity_poly.entity_id
_entity_poly.type
_entity_poly.pdbx_seq_one_letter_code
_entity_poly.pdbx_strand_id
1 'polypeptide(L)'
;MIVEVDSRLVGTFLGYAPGAVHRLDDGSEWEQVGNVKEYVYRERPACRILQDQDRLFLDVEGTSGIAEVRQFHGKRWSGAGAY
;
A
#
# COMPACT_ATOMS: atom_id res chain seq x y z
N MET A 1 16.47 -7.44 1.96
CA MET A 1 15.04 -7.36 2.29
C MET A 1 14.70 -8.03 3.62
N ILE A 2 14.22 -7.23 4.58
CA ILE A 2 13.63 -7.66 5.86
C ILE A 2 12.13 -7.38 5.80
N VAL A 3 11.29 -8.22 6.42
CA VAL A 3 9.85 -7.95 6.56
C VAL A 3 9.63 -7.08 7.80
N GLU A 4 9.12 -5.87 7.61
CA GLU A 4 8.78 -4.96 8.70
C GLU A 4 7.34 -5.17 9.19
N VAL A 5 6.42 -5.39 8.25
CA VAL A 5 4.99 -5.57 8.53
C VAL A 5 4.47 -6.74 7.71
N ASP A 6 3.68 -7.61 8.34
CA ASP A 6 2.88 -8.66 7.70
C ASP A 6 1.41 -8.42 8.08
N SER A 7 0.56 -8.17 7.08
CA SER A 7 -0.82 -7.70 7.28
C SER A 7 -1.71 -7.99 6.08
N ARG A 8 -2.86 -7.32 6.00
CA ARG A 8 -3.77 -7.33 4.85
C ARG A 8 -4.13 -5.92 4.44
N LEU A 9 -4.40 -5.74 3.14
CA LEU A 9 -5.00 -4.52 2.64
C LEU A 9 -6.46 -4.39 3.11
N VAL A 10 -6.84 -3.16 3.44
CA VAL A 10 -8.23 -2.81 3.72
C VAL A 10 -8.98 -2.64 2.41
N GLY A 11 -10.04 -3.44 2.24
CA GLY A 11 -10.95 -3.37 1.09
C GLY A 11 -10.36 -3.90 -0.22
N THR A 12 -10.82 -3.33 -1.33
CA THR A 12 -10.47 -3.76 -2.69
C THR A 12 -9.10 -3.22 -3.10
N PHE A 13 -8.27 -4.10 -3.66
CA PHE A 13 -7.05 -3.76 -4.34
C PHE A 13 -7.26 -3.91 -5.86
N LEU A 14 -6.93 -2.86 -6.61
CA LEU A 14 -7.05 -2.81 -8.07
C LEU A 14 -5.69 -2.90 -8.78
N GLY A 15 -4.63 -3.21 -8.04
CA GLY A 15 -3.27 -3.25 -8.54
C GLY A 15 -2.44 -2.02 -8.17
N TYR A 16 -1.22 -1.97 -8.68
CA TYR A 16 -0.27 -0.90 -8.44
C TYR A 16 -0.49 0.28 -9.38
N ALA A 17 -0.45 1.48 -8.82
CA ALA A 17 -0.54 2.72 -9.57
C ALA A 17 0.27 3.82 -8.85
N PRO A 18 1.08 4.62 -9.59
CA PRO A 18 1.83 5.71 -8.98
C PRO A 18 0.93 6.67 -8.20
N GLY A 19 1.30 6.99 -6.96
CA GLY A 19 0.51 7.85 -6.07
C GLY A 19 -0.69 7.18 -5.40
N ALA A 20 -0.93 5.87 -5.62
CA ALA A 20 -1.94 5.14 -4.88
C ALA A 20 -1.57 5.05 -3.39
N VAL A 21 -2.56 5.21 -2.52
CA VAL A 21 -2.41 5.03 -1.07
C VAL A 21 -3.11 3.73 -0.67
N HIS A 22 -2.35 2.86 0.00
CA HIS A 22 -2.79 1.56 0.46
C HIS A 22 -2.88 1.56 1.98
N ARG A 23 -4.04 1.21 2.52
CA ARG A 23 -4.26 1.11 3.96
C ARG A 23 -4.22 -0.34 4.41
N LEU A 24 -3.51 -0.63 5.50
CA LEU A 24 -3.43 -1.96 6.08
C LEU A 24 -4.39 -2.12 7.27
N ASP A 25 -4.66 -3.36 7.70
CA ASP A 25 -5.55 -3.67 8.82
C ASP A 25 -5.06 -3.07 10.16
N ASP A 26 -3.76 -2.80 10.32
CA ASP A 26 -3.18 -2.13 11.50
C ASP A 26 -3.42 -0.60 11.51
N GLY A 27 -4.05 -0.07 10.46
CA GLY A 27 -4.34 1.35 10.28
C GLY A 27 -3.21 2.16 9.66
N SER A 28 -2.06 1.57 9.37
CA SER A 28 -0.98 2.23 8.62
C SER A 28 -1.39 2.48 7.17
N GLU A 29 -0.92 3.60 6.62
CA GLU A 29 -1.16 4.01 5.24
C GLU A 29 0.17 4.17 4.51
N TRP A 30 0.22 3.67 3.27
CA TRP A 30 1.43 3.57 2.46
C TRP A 30 1.18 4.11 1.06
N GLU A 31 1.89 5.18 0.70
CA GLU A 31 1.78 5.80 -0.63
C GLU A 31 2.84 5.21 -1.56
N GLN A 32 2.41 4.77 -2.74
CA GLN A 32 3.30 4.32 -3.80
C GLN A 32 4.08 5.50 -4.42
N VAL A 33 5.40 5.47 -4.31
CA VAL A 33 6.32 6.47 -4.88
C VAL A 33 7.04 6.00 -6.14
N GLY A 34 6.96 4.69 -6.46
CA GLY A 34 7.54 4.11 -7.66
C GLY A 34 6.62 4.14 -8.89
N ASN A 35 7.20 3.79 -10.05
CA ASN A 35 6.51 3.76 -11.34
C ASN A 35 5.86 2.41 -11.69
N VAL A 36 5.88 1.44 -10.77
CA VAL A 36 5.28 0.11 -10.97
C VAL A 36 3.79 0.25 -11.27
N LYS A 37 3.35 -0.43 -12.32
CA LYS A 37 1.95 -0.48 -12.72
C LYS A 37 1.59 -1.92 -13.00
N GLU A 38 0.53 -2.37 -12.37
CA GLU A 38 -0.04 -3.70 -12.60
C GLU A 38 -1.51 -3.60 -12.27
N TYR A 39 -2.39 -4.19 -13.07
CA TYR A 39 -3.81 -4.24 -12.77
C TYR A 39 -4.17 -5.64 -12.27
N VAL A 40 -4.63 -5.73 -11.03
CA VAL A 40 -5.07 -6.99 -10.42
C VAL A 40 -6.22 -6.67 -9.46
N TYR A 41 -7.36 -7.33 -9.65
CA TYR A 41 -8.46 -7.27 -8.70
C TYR A 41 -8.26 -8.30 -7.58
N ARG A 42 -8.24 -7.85 -6.33
CA ARG A 42 -8.24 -8.68 -5.13
C ARG A 42 -9.08 -8.04 -4.02
N GLU A 43 -9.80 -8.86 -3.26
CA GLU A 43 -10.49 -8.42 -2.05
C GLU A 43 -9.64 -8.75 -0.83
N ARG A 44 -9.22 -7.70 -0.10
CA ARG A 44 -8.42 -7.80 1.13
C ARG A 44 -7.22 -8.77 1.04
N PRO A 45 -6.37 -8.67 0.01
CA PRO A 45 -5.22 -9.57 -0.13
C PRO A 45 -4.25 -9.44 1.05
N ALA A 46 -3.52 -10.52 1.34
CA ALA A 46 -2.35 -10.44 2.22
C ALA A 46 -1.29 -9.52 1.60
N CYS A 47 -0.57 -8.81 2.45
CA CYS A 47 0.50 -7.93 2.01
C CYS A 47 1.60 -7.79 3.05
N ARG A 48 2.79 -7.40 2.59
CA ARG A 48 3.95 -7.16 3.43
C ARG A 48 4.59 -5.82 3.10
N ILE A 49 5.11 -5.16 4.13
CA ILE A 49 6.06 -4.08 3.96
C ILE A 49 7.46 -4.66 4.11
N LEU A 50 8.25 -4.55 3.04
CA LEU A 50 9.63 -5.01 2.97
C LEU A 50 10.56 -3.81 3.04
N GLN A 51 11.61 -3.90 3.85
CA GLN A 51 12.69 -2.91 3.86
C GLN A 51 13.90 -3.44 3.11
N ASP A 52 14.39 -2.66 2.16
CA ASP A 52 15.68 -2.86 1.52
C ASP A 52 16.51 -1.58 1.61
N GLN A 53 17.56 -1.63 2.44
CA GLN A 53 18.34 -0.44 2.82
C GLN A 53 17.41 0.65 3.40
N ASP A 54 17.36 1.83 2.77
CA ASP A 54 16.54 2.97 3.19
C ASP A 54 15.17 3.02 2.48
N ARG A 55 14.85 1.99 1.68
CA ARG A 55 13.64 1.96 0.84
C ARG A 55 12.65 0.93 1.36
N LEU A 56 11.37 1.28 1.27
CA LEU A 56 10.26 0.43 1.66
C LEU A 56 9.47 -0.01 0.43
N PHE A 57 8.99 -1.25 0.45
CA PHE A 57 8.25 -1.85 -0.65
C PHE A 57 7.00 -2.54 -0.12
N LEU A 58 5.90 -2.37 -0.84
CA LEU A 58 4.66 -3.12 -0.63
C LEU A 58 4.68 -4.34 -1.57
N ASP A 59 4.60 -5.51 -0.97
CA ASP A 59 4.41 -6.80 -1.64
C ASP A 59 2.98 -7.28 -1.39
N VAL A 60 2.18 -7.47 -2.43
CA VAL A 60 0.77 -7.86 -2.34
C VAL A 60 0.58 -9.25 -2.94
N GLU A 61 -0.15 -10.09 -2.23
CA GLU A 61 -0.45 -11.45 -2.69
C GLU A 61 -1.12 -11.44 -4.08
N GLY A 62 -0.51 -12.19 -5.00
CA GLY A 62 -1.04 -12.38 -6.34
C GLY A 62 -0.74 -11.25 -7.32
N THR A 63 0.22 -10.37 -7.00
CA THR A 63 0.88 -9.50 -7.98
C THR A 63 2.20 -10.09 -8.46
N SER A 64 2.66 -9.63 -9.63
CA SER A 64 3.90 -10.09 -10.25
C SER A 64 5.13 -9.31 -9.76
N GLY A 65 4.92 -8.13 -9.17
CA GLY A 65 5.98 -7.29 -8.63
C GLY A 65 5.70 -6.74 -7.24
N ILE A 66 6.65 -5.97 -6.73
CA ILE A 66 6.54 -5.18 -5.49
C ILE A 66 6.63 -3.70 -5.83
N ALA A 67 5.88 -2.87 -5.13
CA ALA A 67 5.84 -1.42 -5.38
C ALA A 67 6.60 -0.66 -4.29
N GLU A 68 7.46 0.28 -4.68
CA GLU A 68 8.11 1.16 -3.71
C GLU A 68 7.10 2.10 -3.05
N VAL A 69 7.13 2.16 -1.73
CA VAL A 69 6.20 2.95 -0.92
C VAL A 69 6.93 3.82 0.11
N ARG A 70 6.22 4.82 0.60
CA ARG A 70 6.58 5.56 1.82
C ARG A 70 5.42 5.56 2.78
N GLN A 71 5.71 5.70 4.06
CA GLN A 71 4.64 5.83 5.06
C GLN A 71 3.89 7.14 4.85
N PHE A 72 2.60 7.03 4.54
CA PHE A 72 1.73 8.17 4.30
C PHE A 72 1.19 8.69 5.62
N HIS A 73 1.74 9.82 6.06
CA HIS A 73 1.22 10.57 7.19
C HIS A 73 0.29 11.67 6.66
N GLY A 74 -0.81 11.26 6.03
CA GLY A 74 -1.84 12.21 5.60
C GLY A 74 -2.32 13.01 6.80
N LYS A 75 -2.33 14.35 6.71
CA LYS A 75 -3.12 15.15 7.65
C LYS A 75 -4.55 14.61 7.55
N ARG A 76 -5.04 14.04 8.65
CA ARG A 76 -6.43 13.62 8.86
C ARG A 76 -7.33 14.71 8.27
N TRP A 77 -7.86 14.47 7.07
CA TRP A 77 -8.86 15.37 6.52
C TRP A 77 -10.12 15.08 7.32
N SER A 78 -10.33 15.88 8.36
CA SER A 78 -11.65 16.08 8.93
C SER A 78 -12.50 16.69 7.82
N GLY A 79 -13.08 15.83 6.97
CA GLY A 79 -14.13 16.24 6.05
C GLY A 79 -15.34 16.63 6.87
N ALA A 80 -15.42 17.92 7.23
CA ALA A 80 -16.69 18.60 7.44
C ALA A 80 -17.56 18.38 6.18
N GLY A 81 -18.85 18.19 6.41
CA GLY A 81 -19.78 17.68 5.41
C GLY A 81 -20.03 18.56 4.17
N ALA A 82 -20.76 17.95 3.25
CA ALA A 82 -21.49 18.43 2.06
C ALA A 82 -21.33 17.27 1.03
N TYR A 83 -22.39 16.66 0.50
CA TYR A 83 -23.63 17.20 -0.05
C TYR A 83 -24.85 16.35 0.31
#